data_AF-A0A3D0FMI2-F1
#
_entry.id   AF-A0A3D0FMI2-F1
#
_cell.length_a   1.000
_cell.length_b   1.000
_cell.length_c   1.000
_cell.angle_alpha   90.00
_cell.angle_beta   90.00
_cell.angle_gamma   90.00
#
_symmetry.space_group_name_H-M   'P 1'
#
loop_
_entity.id
_entity.type
_entity.pdbx_description
1 polymer ?
#
loop_
_entity_poly.entity_id
_entity_poly.type
_entity_poly.pdbx_seq_one_letter_code
_entity_poly.pdbx_strand_id
1 'polypeptide(L)'
;FYDLNDNMALAQDFIQYCVRWALDKCQDDLAFLEQMYDKELTQRLRFVVENDFQRLTYTEGIEILKDAVAHGKKFEFPVDWGTDLQSEHERYLVEEHFKRPVILIDYP
;
A
#
# COMPACT_ATOMS: atom_id res chain seq x y z
N PHE A 1 -20.37 -3.97 -17.46
CA PHE A 1 -18.95 -4.09 -17.86
C PHE A 1 -18.19 -3.09 -17.01
N TYR A 2 -17.05 -3.48 -16.43
CA TYR A 2 -16.26 -2.67 -15.49
C TYR A 2 -15.15 -1.95 -16.25
N ASP A 3 -14.87 -0.69 -15.90
CA ASP A 3 -13.65 0.01 -16.31
C ASP A 3 -12.54 -0.07 -15.25
N LEU A 4 -11.42 0.64 -15.45
CA LEU A 4 -10.30 0.63 -14.50
C LEU A 4 -10.69 1.23 -13.14
N ASN A 5 -11.52 2.28 -13.12
CA ASN A 5 -11.97 2.89 -11.87
C ASN A 5 -12.88 1.95 -11.10
N ASP A 6 -13.77 1.24 -11.80
CA ASP A 6 -14.62 0.23 -11.19
C ASP A 6 -13.79 -0.94 -10.63
N ASN A 7 -12.75 -1.37 -11.36
CA ASN A 7 -11.86 -2.44 -10.91
C ASN A 7 -11.06 -2.04 -9.66
N MET A 8 -10.55 -0.80 -9.60
CA MET A 8 -9.88 -0.29 -8.40
C MET A 8 -10.81 -0.23 -7.19
N ALA A 9 -12.05 0.26 -7.39
CA ALA A 9 -13.05 0.31 -6.32
C ALA A 9 -13.39 -1.10 -5.81
N LEU A 10 -13.62 -2.04 -6.74
CA LEU A 10 -13.92 -3.44 -6.39
C LEU A 10 -12.75 -4.10 -5.64
N ALA A 11 -11.52 -3.88 -6.08
CA ALA A 11 -10.33 -4.42 -5.41
C ALA A 11 -10.19 -3.88 -3.99
N GLN A 12 -10.40 -2.58 -3.80
CA GLN A 12 -10.38 -1.95 -2.48
C GLN A 12 -11.47 -2.54 -1.58
N ASP A 13 -12.72 -2.60 -2.05
CA ASP A 13 -13.85 -3.14 -1.29
C ASP A 13 -13.60 -4.60 -0.90
N PHE A 14 -13.08 -5.41 -1.83
CA PHE A 14 -12.78 -6.80 -1.60
C PHE A 14 -11.69 -7.00 -0.53
N ILE A 15 -10.58 -6.27 -0.63
CA ILE A 15 -9.50 -6.35 0.36
C ILE A 15 -10.00 -5.91 1.73
N GLN A 16 -10.67 -4.76 1.81
CA GLN A 16 -11.18 -4.25 3.08
C GLN A 16 -12.22 -5.19 3.70
N TYR A 17 -13.09 -5.79 2.89
CA TYR A 17 -14.05 -6.79 3.38
C TYR A 17 -13.35 -8.00 3.98
N CYS A 18 -12.39 -8.61 3.27
CA CYS A 18 -11.65 -9.77 3.75
C CYS A 18 -10.90 -9.48 5.06
N VAL A 19 -10.25 -8.31 5.16
CA VAL A 19 -9.52 -7.91 6.36
C VAL A 19 -10.47 -7.62 7.53
N ARG A 20 -11.59 -6.92 7.30
CA ARG A 20 -12.63 -6.71 8.34
C ARG A 20 -13.18 -8.05 8.85
N TRP A 21 -13.48 -8.97 7.93
CA TRP A 21 -13.97 -10.28 8.28
C TRP A 21 -12.98 -11.06 9.17
N ALA A 22 -11.68 -11.03 8.83
CA ALA A 22 -10.65 -11.66 9.64
C ALA A 22 -10.52 -11.01 11.03
N LEU A 23 -10.55 -9.67 11.11
CA LEU A 23 -10.53 -8.92 12.37
C LEU A 23 -11.75 -9.21 13.26
N ASP A 24 -12.90 -9.52 12.65
CA ASP A 24 -14.16 -9.80 13.38
C ASP A 24 -14.32 -11.27 13.77
N LYS A 25 -13.77 -12.21 12.98
CA LYS A 25 -14.02 -13.65 13.13
C LYS A 25 -12.82 -14.46 13.62
N CYS A 26 -11.61 -13.92 13.54
CA CYS A 26 -10.38 -14.65 13.85
C CYS A 26 -9.53 -13.97 14.93
N GLN A 27 -10.17 -13.27 15.90
CA GLN A 27 -9.45 -12.47 16.89
C GLN A 27 -8.45 -13.28 17.73
N ASP A 28 -8.81 -14.48 18.16
CA ASP A 28 -7.92 -15.33 18.98
C ASP A 28 -6.69 -15.77 18.19
N ASP A 29 -6.86 -16.16 16.92
CA ASP A 29 -5.76 -16.52 16.03
C ASP A 29 -4.88 -15.31 15.70
N LEU A 30 -5.48 -14.15 15.43
CA LEU A 30 -4.75 -12.91 15.20
C LEU A 30 -3.94 -12.48 16.42
N ALA A 31 -4.51 -12.59 17.62
CA ALA A 31 -3.80 -12.29 18.87
C ALA A 31 -2.61 -13.23 19.08
N PHE A 32 -2.77 -14.52 18.78
CA PHE A 32 -1.68 -15.48 18.82
C PHE A 32 -0.57 -15.12 17.82
N LEU A 33 -0.94 -14.84 16.56
CA LEU A 33 0.02 -14.45 15.52
C LEU A 33 0.73 -13.14 15.85
N GLU A 34 0.02 -12.18 16.43
CA GLU A 34 0.56 -10.90 16.84
C GLU A 34 1.61 -11.06 17.95
N GLN A 35 1.34 -11.95 18.91
CA GLN A 35 2.29 -12.25 19.98
C GLN A 35 3.54 -12.99 19.47
N MET A 36 3.37 -13.91 18.52
CA MET A 36 4.42 -14.85 18.12
C MET A 36 5.29 -14.39 16.96
N TYR A 37 4.74 -13.63 16.01
CA TYR A 37 5.42 -13.32 14.75
C TYR A 37 5.52 -11.82 14.47
N ASP A 38 4.44 -11.06 14.67
CA ASP A 38 4.41 -9.64 14.34
C ASP A 38 3.52 -8.85 15.30
N LYS A 39 4.17 -8.10 16.21
CA LYS A 39 3.50 -7.31 17.24
C LYS A 39 2.64 -6.16 16.70
N GLU A 40 2.78 -5.82 15.43
CA GLU A 40 2.01 -4.76 14.77
C GLU A 40 0.94 -5.33 13.82
N LEU A 41 0.75 -6.65 13.77
CA LEU A 41 -0.15 -7.30 12.81
C LEU A 41 -1.56 -6.72 12.86
N THR A 42 -2.17 -6.66 14.04
CA THR A 42 -3.55 -6.16 14.17
C THR A 42 -3.62 -4.68 13.81
N GLN A 43 -2.60 -3.89 14.16
CA GLN A 43 -2.51 -2.48 13.78
C GLN A 43 -2.41 -2.31 12.26
N ARG A 44 -1.59 -3.12 11.57
CA ARG A 44 -1.47 -3.09 10.10
C ARG A 44 -2.77 -3.48 9.41
N LEU A 45 -3.47 -4.48 9.93
CA LEU A 45 -4.79 -4.88 9.40
C LEU A 45 -5.83 -3.76 9.59
N ARG A 46 -5.87 -3.13 10.77
CA ARG A 46 -6.74 -1.96 11.02
C ARG A 46 -6.41 -0.80 10.09
N PHE A 47 -5.13 -0.50 9.90
CA PHE A 47 -4.67 0.53 8.98
C PHE A 47 -5.23 0.36 7.56
N VAL A 48 -5.30 -0.87 7.04
CA VAL A 48 -5.86 -1.14 5.71
C VAL A 48 -7.36 -0.88 5.63
N VAL A 49 -8.13 -1.21 6.68
CA VAL A 49 -9.60 -1.11 6.66
C VAL A 49 -10.13 0.25 7.09
N GLU A 50 -9.33 1.02 7.83
CA GLU A 50 -9.66 2.34 8.35
C GLU A 50 -9.24 3.48 7.40
N ASN A 51 -8.33 3.21 6.46
CA ASN A 51 -7.88 4.20 5.47
C ASN A 51 -8.42 3.89 4.07
N ASP A 52 -8.74 4.97 3.36
CA ASP A 52 -9.04 4.92 1.93
C ASP A 52 -7.75 4.71 1.12
N PHE A 53 -7.86 4.11 -0.07
CA PHE A 53 -6.69 3.79 -0.88
C PHE A 53 -6.37 4.98 -1.78
N GLN A 54 -5.12 5.45 -1.71
CA GLN A 54 -4.64 6.50 -2.61
C GLN A 54 -4.50 5.94 -4.01
N ARG A 55 -5.18 6.53 -4.99
CA ARG A 55 -4.96 6.23 -6.41
C ARG A 55 -3.88 7.15 -6.94
N LEU A 56 -2.89 6.59 -7.62
CA LEU A 56 -1.72 7.33 -8.07
C LEU A 56 -1.27 6.79 -9.42
N THR A 57 -0.99 7.66 -10.39
CA THR A 57 -0.39 7.20 -11.64
C THR A 57 1.07 6.84 -11.43
N TYR A 58 1.59 5.91 -12.23
CA TYR A 58 3.00 5.53 -12.21
C TYR A 58 3.92 6.76 -12.37
N THR A 59 3.55 7.68 -13.27
CA THR A 59 4.33 8.89 -13.53
C THR A 59 4.41 9.79 -12.29
N GLU A 60 3.28 10.04 -11.63
CA GLU A 60 3.26 10.81 -10.37
C GLU A 60 4.05 10.10 -9.26
N GLY A 61 3.96 8.76 -9.18
CA GLY A 61 4.75 7.96 -8.23
C GLY A 61 6.26 8.13 -8.42
N ILE A 62 6.73 8.11 -9.67
CA ILE A 62 8.14 8.35 -10.00
C ILE A 62 8.56 9.77 -9.65
N GLU A 63 7.72 10.78 -9.91
CA GLU A 63 8.02 12.17 -9.55
C GLU A 63 8.18 12.35 -8.04
N ILE A 64 7.29 11.77 -7.24
CA ILE A 64 7.37 11.79 -5.77
C ILE A 64 8.66 11.12 -5.28
N LEU A 65 9.01 9.98 -5.85
CA LEU A 65 10.22 9.25 -5.46
C LEU A 65 11.49 10.01 -5.85
N LYS A 66 11.51 10.64 -7.03
CA LYS A 66 12.63 11.50 -7.45
C LYS A 66 12.77 12.73 -6.55
N ASP A 67 11.65 13.34 -6.16
CA ASP A 67 11.64 14.45 -5.22
C ASP A 67 12.16 14.01 -3.84
N ALA A 68 11.79 12.82 -3.37
CA ALA A 68 12.32 12.25 -2.12
C ALA A 68 13.85 12.07 -2.18
N VAL A 69 14.39 11.58 -3.30
CA VAL A 69 15.83 11.45 -3.50
C VAL A 69 16.51 12.82 -3.50
N ALA A 70 15.92 13.81 -4.17
CA ALA A 70 16.42 15.19 -4.16
C ALA A 70 16.45 15.80 -2.75
N HIS A 71 15.49 15.43 -1.89
CA HIS A 71 15.42 15.81 -0.48
C HIS A 71 16.26 14.94 0.46
N GLY A 72 17.11 14.06 -0.08
CA GLY A 72 18.12 13.32 0.68
C GLY A 72 17.72 11.89 1.08
N LYS A 73 16.57 11.38 0.62
CA LYS A 73 16.25 9.95 0.73
C LYS A 73 17.24 9.16 -0.14
N LYS A 74 17.75 8.05 0.38
CA LYS A 74 18.62 7.14 -0.35
C LYS A 74 17.87 5.84 -0.56
N PHE A 75 17.60 5.51 -1.82
CA PHE A 75 17.14 4.20 -2.25
C PHE A 75 18.34 3.37 -2.70
N GLU A 76 18.26 2.06 -2.52
CA GLU A 76 19.27 1.13 -3.01
C GLU A 76 19.21 0.99 -4.53
N PHE A 77 18.00 1.06 -5.10
CA PHE A 77 17.74 0.99 -6.53
C PHE A 77 17.48 2.37 -7.13
N PRO A 78 17.92 2.62 -8.37
CA PRO A 78 17.64 3.87 -9.05
C PRO A 78 16.15 4.00 -9.36
N VAL A 79 15.63 5.22 -9.25
CA VAL A 79 14.25 5.55 -9.61
C VAL A 79 14.27 6.31 -10.92
N ASP A 80 13.82 5.68 -12.01
CA ASP A 80 13.69 6.31 -13.31
C ASP A 80 12.38 5.94 -14.01
N TRP A 81 11.88 6.86 -14.83
CA TRP A 81 10.66 6.61 -15.60
C TRP A 81 10.91 5.49 -16.62
N GLY A 82 10.04 4.49 -16.64
CA GLY A 82 10.20 3.26 -17.42
C GLY A 82 10.92 2.13 -16.68
N THR A 83 11.34 2.35 -15.43
CA THR A 83 11.86 1.28 -14.56
C THR A 83 10.78 0.77 -13.62
N ASP A 84 10.82 -0.53 -13.30
CA ASP A 84 9.85 -1.11 -12.38
C ASP A 84 10.15 -0.69 -10.94
N LEU A 85 9.09 -0.46 -10.16
CA LEU A 85 9.22 -0.05 -8.77
C LEU A 85 9.70 -1.24 -7.93
N GLN A 86 10.66 -0.99 -7.05
CA GLN A 86 11.15 -1.98 -6.11
C GLN A 86 10.37 -1.87 -4.81
N SER A 87 10.39 -2.91 -3.97
CA SER A 87 9.63 -2.93 -2.72
C SER A 87 9.96 -1.76 -1.80
N GLU A 88 11.19 -1.23 -1.81
CA GLU A 88 11.54 -0.04 -1.02
C GLU A 88 10.81 1.23 -1.50
N HIS A 89 10.59 1.36 -2.81
CA HIS A 89 9.88 2.50 -3.40
C HIS A 89 8.39 2.44 -3.07
N GLU A 90 7.78 1.27 -3.21
CA GLU A 90 6.39 1.02 -2.86
C GLU A 90 6.15 1.30 -1.37
N ARG A 91 7.03 0.77 -0.50
CA ARG A 91 6.96 1.01 0.94
C ARG A 91 7.13 2.49 1.28
N TYR A 92 8.02 3.22 0.62
CA TYR A 92 8.15 4.66 0.84
C TYR A 92 6.84 5.41 0.53
N LEU A 93 6.20 5.10 -0.60
CA LEU A 93 4.92 5.72 -0.98
C LEU A 93 3.84 5.44 0.07
N VAL A 94 3.73 4.20 0.54
CA VAL A 94 2.70 3.76 1.49
C VAL A 94 2.99 4.24 2.92
N GLU A 95 4.19 3.98 3.44
CA GLU A 95 4.54 4.12 4.86
C GLU A 95 5.00 5.55 5.22
N GLU A 96 5.70 6.24 4.31
CA GLU A 96 6.31 7.55 4.60
C GLU A 96 5.54 8.71 3.94
N HIS A 97 5.21 8.60 2.66
CA HIS A 97 4.59 9.71 1.90
C HIS A 97 3.09 9.82 2.14
N PHE A 98 2.30 8.79 1.78
CA PHE A 98 0.83 8.87 1.84
C PHE A 98 0.22 8.40 3.15
N LYS A 99 0.93 7.54 3.90
CA LYS A 99 0.47 6.93 5.16
C LYS A 99 -0.91 6.28 5.01
N ARG A 100 -1.13 5.63 3.87
CA ARG A 100 -2.32 4.84 3.54
C ARG A 100 -1.99 3.88 2.39
N PRO A 101 -2.76 2.81 2.16
CA PRO A 101 -2.57 1.92 1.02
C PRO A 101 -2.63 2.70 -0.30
N VAL A 102 -1.82 2.31 -1.29
CA VAL A 102 -1.72 2.98 -2.58
C VAL A 102 -2.05 2.00 -3.70
N ILE A 103 -2.83 2.44 -4.67
CA ILE A 103 -3.08 1.77 -5.95
C ILE A 103 -2.34 2.54 -7.03
N LEU A 104 -1.35 1.91 -7.63
CA LEU A 104 -0.62 2.45 -8.77
C LEU A 104 -1.29 2.03 -10.09
N ILE A 105 -1.47 3.00 -10.99
CA ILE A 105 -2.10 2.80 -12.31
C ILE A 105 -1.28 3.42 -13.43
N ASP A 106 -1.65 3.12 -14.67
CA ASP A 106 -1.07 3.70 -15.88
C ASP A 106 0.46 3.51 -15.97
N TYR A 107 0.89 2.27 -15.71
CA TYR A 107 2.27 1.85 -15.96
C TYR A 107 2.61 1.94 -17.46
N PRO A 108 3.87 2.27 -17.81
CA PRO A 108 4.36 2.38 -19.18
C PRO A 108 4.46 1.05 -19.92
#